data_AF-A0A4P1S051-F1
#
_entry.id   AF-A0A4P1S051-F1
#
_cell.length_a   1.000
_cell.length_b   1.000
_cell.length_c   1.000
_cell.angle_alpha   90.00
_cell.angle_beta   90.00
_cell.angle_gamma   90.00
#
_symmetry.space_group_name_H-M   'P 1'
#
loop_
_entity.id
_entity.type
_entity.pdbx_description
1 polymer ?
#
loop_
_entity_poly.entity_id
_entity_poly.type
_entity_poly.pdbx_seq_one_letter_code
_entity_poly.pdbx_strand_id
1 'polypeptide(L)'
;MKGIFGLLSLVAALAIIAWLAMNGMKDFTGDKGKNIMGAKQRTERVAVKANLTILNSFVNQYRSMHPGEPVTMDALKAAGLELPECPPGGRFELENGRIVYRGPEGR
;
A
#
# COMPACT_ATOMS: atom_id res chain seq x y z
N MET A 1 27.70 48.43 25.69
CA MET A 1 27.02 47.23 26.25
C MET A 1 25.73 46.91 25.48
N LYS A 2 25.82 46.64 24.16
CA LYS A 2 24.66 46.20 23.33
C LYS A 2 24.98 44.99 22.44
N GLY A 3 26.26 44.76 22.10
CA GLY A 3 26.70 43.62 21.29
C GLY A 3 26.64 42.26 22.00
N ILE A 4 26.95 42.20 23.30
CA ILE A 4 26.99 40.94 24.06
C ILE A 4 25.57 40.37 24.28
N PHE A 5 24.57 41.24 24.51
CA PHE A 5 23.18 40.83 24.72
C PHE A 5 22.55 40.21 23.47
N GLY A 6 22.86 40.77 22.29
CA GLY A 6 22.43 40.20 21.00
C GLY A 6 23.09 38.86 20.71
N LEU A 7 24.39 38.72 21.03
CA LEU A 7 25.12 37.47 20.86
C LEU A 7 24.62 36.37 21.81
N LEU A 8 24.35 36.71 23.08
CA LEU A 8 23.75 35.79 24.04
C LEU A 8 22.34 35.35 23.61
N SER A 9 21.53 36.30 23.13
CA SER A 9 20.18 36.00 22.64
C SER A 9 20.20 35.12 21.39
N LEU A 10 21.16 35.30 20.48
CA LEU A 10 21.33 34.47 19.30
C LEU A 10 21.73 33.04 19.67
N VAL A 11 22.68 32.88 20.60
CA VAL A 11 23.14 31.57 21.09
C VAL A 11 22.00 30.84 21.82
N ALA A 12 21.21 31.55 22.64
CA ALA A 12 20.04 30.99 23.29
C ALA A 12 18.96 30.54 22.29
N ALA A 13 18.69 31.33 21.25
CA ALA A 13 17.75 30.97 20.20
C ALA A 13 18.20 29.71 19.43
N LEU A 14 19.49 29.62 19.08
CA LEU A 14 20.07 28.45 18.42
C LEU A 14 20.00 27.19 19.31
N ALA A 15 20.24 27.33 20.61
CA ALA A 15 20.13 26.22 21.56
C ALA A 15 18.68 25.69 21.67
N ILE A 16 17.69 26.58 21.67
CA ILE A 16 16.26 26.21 21.71
C ILE A 16 15.86 25.51 20.42
N ILE A 17 16.29 26.00 19.25
CA ILE A 17 16.00 25.37 17.95
C ILE A 17 16.65 23.99 17.88
N ALA A 18 17.90 23.84 18.32
CA ALA A 18 18.60 22.55 18.35
C ALA A 18 17.89 21.54 19.27
N TRP A 19 17.44 21.99 20.45
CA TRP A 19 16.69 21.15 21.38
C TRP A 19 15.32 20.72 20.83
N LEU A 20 14.59 21.63 20.17
CA LEU A 20 13.34 21.34 19.47
C LEU A 20 13.55 20.37 18.30
N ALA A 21 14.62 20.51 17.52
CA ALA A 21 14.93 19.60 16.43
C ALA A 21 15.26 18.19 16.92
N MET A 22 16.05 18.06 18.00
CA MET A 22 16.40 16.77 18.59
C MET A 22 15.19 16.06 19.22
N ASN A 23 14.30 16.79 19.88
CA ASN A 23 13.09 16.21 20.46
C ASN A 23 12.01 15.93 19.41
N GLY A 24 11.81 16.86 18.47
CA GLY A 24 10.85 16.70 17.37
C GLY A 24 11.20 15.54 16.44
N MET A 25 12.47 15.32 16.10
CA MET A 25 12.89 14.15 15.30
C MET A 25 12.66 12.82 16.03
N LYS A 26 12.73 12.80 17.37
CA LYS A 26 12.49 11.59 18.16
C LYS A 26 11.04 11.10 18.00
N ASP A 27 10.08 12.01 17.92
CA ASP A 27 8.66 11.70 17.68
C ASP A 27 8.34 11.34 16.21
N PHE A 28 9.13 11.80 15.24
CA PHE A 28 8.98 11.41 13.83
C PHE A 28 9.55 10.02 13.53
N THR A 29 10.63 9.63 14.23
CA THR A 29 11.41 8.42 13.90
C THR A 29 10.93 7.17 14.64
N GLY A 30 10.26 7.30 15.80
CA GLY A 30 9.90 6.16 16.66
C GLY A 30 8.58 5.45 16.33
N ASP A 31 7.49 6.21 16.12
CA ASP A 31 6.14 5.65 16.05
C ASP A 31 5.34 6.05 14.80
N LYS A 32 5.49 7.29 14.31
CA LYS A 32 4.72 7.74 13.13
C LYS A 32 5.23 7.10 11.83
N GLY A 33 6.54 6.95 11.65
CA GLY A 33 7.11 6.28 10.47
C GLY A 33 6.72 4.80 10.35
N LYS A 34 6.63 4.09 11.48
CA LYS A 34 6.21 2.68 11.54
C LYS A 34 4.72 2.52 11.23
N ASN A 35 3.89 3.44 11.72
CA ASN A 35 2.47 3.46 11.42
C ASN A 35 2.17 3.83 9.96
N ILE A 36 2.97 4.68 9.32
CA ILE A 36 2.78 5.01 7.89
C ILE A 36 3.15 3.80 7.00
N MET A 37 4.25 3.10 7.29
CA MET A 37 4.58 1.86 6.58
C MET A 37 3.55 0.75 6.84
N GLY A 38 3.09 0.58 8.08
CA GLY A 38 2.05 -0.39 8.42
C GLY A 38 0.68 -0.03 7.82
N ALA A 39 0.33 1.25 7.74
CA ALA A 39 -0.90 1.71 7.11
C ALA A 39 -0.88 1.44 5.61
N LYS A 40 0.23 1.70 4.91
CA LYS A 40 0.35 1.40 3.48
C LYS A 40 0.18 -0.10 3.19
N GLN A 41 0.85 -0.96 3.96
CA GLN A 41 0.71 -2.42 3.84
C GLN A 41 -0.72 -2.91 4.13
N ARG A 42 -1.41 -2.31 5.09
CA ARG A 42 -2.81 -2.66 5.40
C ARG A 42 -3.74 -2.24 4.27
N THR A 43 -3.58 -1.04 3.72
CA THR A 43 -4.38 -0.54 2.61
C THR A 43 -4.18 -1.40 1.35
N GLU A 44 -2.93 -1.77 1.03
CA GLU A 44 -2.63 -2.67 -0.08
C GLU A 44 -3.29 -4.04 0.08
N ARG A 45 -3.26 -4.64 1.29
CA ARG A 45 -3.96 -5.91 1.56
C ARG A 45 -5.47 -5.80 1.41
N VAL A 46 -6.08 -4.70 1.84
CA VAL A 46 -7.52 -4.47 1.69
C VAL A 46 -7.89 -4.29 0.22
N ALA A 47 -7.10 -3.52 -0.54
CA ALA A 47 -7.30 -3.33 -1.97
C ALA A 47 -7.21 -4.66 -2.74
N VAL A 48 -6.19 -5.48 -2.46
CA VAL A 48 -6.06 -6.82 -3.04
C VAL A 48 -7.26 -7.69 -2.70
N LYS A 49 -7.70 -7.71 -1.43
CA LYS A 49 -8.85 -8.52 -1.01
C LYS A 49 -10.13 -8.10 -1.73
N ALA A 50 -10.39 -6.79 -1.83
CA ALA A 50 -11.55 -6.25 -2.53
C ALA A 50 -11.52 -6.63 -4.02
N ASN A 51 -10.36 -6.45 -4.68
CA ASN A 51 -10.17 -6.82 -6.07
C ASN A 51 -10.39 -8.33 -6.28
N LEU A 52 -9.84 -9.19 -5.42
CA LEU A 52 -10.06 -10.64 -5.50
C LEU A 52 -11.53 -11.03 -5.37
N THR A 53 -12.30 -10.35 -4.51
CA THR A 53 -13.73 -10.61 -4.38
C THR A 53 -14.47 -10.27 -5.68
N ILE A 54 -14.17 -9.12 -6.29
CA ILE A 54 -14.78 -8.69 -7.56
C ILE A 54 -14.40 -9.66 -8.69
N LEU A 55 -13.11 -9.96 -8.83
CA LEU A 55 -12.58 -10.85 -9.85
C LEU A 55 -13.17 -12.27 -9.75
N ASN A 56 -13.28 -12.82 -8.54
CA ASN A 56 -13.90 -14.14 -8.35
C ASN A 56 -15.43 -14.11 -8.57
N SER A 57 -16.10 -13.00 -8.25
CA SER A 57 -17.51 -12.82 -8.59
C SER A 57 -17.71 -12.85 -10.10
N PHE A 58 -16.85 -12.17 -10.86
CA PHE A 58 -16.87 -12.19 -12.31
C PHE A 58 -16.63 -13.59 -12.87
N VAL A 59 -15.65 -14.32 -12.33
CA VAL A 59 -15.38 -15.72 -12.72
C VAL A 59 -16.60 -16.61 -12.49
N ASN A 60 -17.27 -16.46 -11.35
CA ASN A 60 -18.48 -17.22 -11.06
C ASN A 60 -19.62 -16.86 -12.00
N GLN A 61 -19.78 -15.58 -12.33
CA GLN A 61 -20.77 -15.12 -13.31
C GLN A 61 -20.48 -15.66 -14.71
N TYR A 62 -19.21 -15.64 -15.14
CA TYR A 62 -18.78 -16.24 -16.41
C TYR A 62 -19.13 -17.73 -16.46
N ARG A 63 -18.84 -18.49 -15.39
CA ARG A 63 -19.21 -19.91 -15.28
C ARG A 63 -20.71 -20.14 -15.39
N SER A 64 -21.52 -19.26 -14.82
CA SER A 64 -22.98 -19.34 -14.92
C SER A 64 -23.49 -19.05 -16.31
N MET A 65 -22.87 -18.12 -17.05
CA MET A 65 -23.24 -17.78 -18.42
C MET A 65 -22.71 -18.80 -19.45
N HIS A 66 -21.57 -19.43 -19.17
CA HIS A 66 -20.89 -20.39 -20.04
C HIS A 66 -20.72 -21.76 -19.35
N PRO A 67 -21.84 -22.47 -19.08
CA PRO A 67 -21.77 -23.76 -18.41
C PRO A 67 -21.03 -24.79 -19.28
N GLY A 68 -19.96 -25.37 -18.73
CA GLY A 68 -19.17 -26.42 -19.39
C GLY A 68 -17.95 -25.92 -20.17
N GLU A 69 -17.77 -24.60 -20.32
CA GLU A 69 -16.54 -24.05 -20.91
C GLU A 69 -15.41 -23.98 -19.88
N PRO A 70 -14.15 -24.26 -20.29
CA PRO A 70 -13.01 -24.11 -19.40
C PRO A 70 -12.77 -22.62 -19.09
N VAL A 71 -12.80 -22.27 -17.80
CA VAL A 71 -12.42 -20.93 -17.35
C VAL A 71 -10.92 -20.76 -17.54
N THR A 72 -10.55 -19.93 -18.52
CA THR A 72 -9.17 -19.53 -18.79
C THR A 72 -9.04 -18.02 -18.68
N MET A 73 -7.83 -17.51 -18.44
CA MET A 73 -7.62 -16.06 -18.33
C MET A 73 -7.95 -15.35 -19.66
N ASP A 74 -7.70 -16.00 -20.79
CA ASP A 74 -8.03 -15.46 -22.11
C ASP A 74 -9.54 -15.39 -22.35
N ALA A 75 -10.30 -16.43 -21.94
CA ALA A 75 -11.75 -16.42 -21.99
C ALA A 75 -12.35 -15.31 -21.11
N LEU A 76 -11.81 -15.12 -19.90
CA LEU A 76 -12.24 -14.05 -19.01
C LEU A 76 -11.95 -12.67 -19.58
N LYS A 77 -10.76 -12.45 -20.17
CA LYS A 77 -10.42 -11.18 -20.85
C LYS A 77 -11.31 -10.93 -22.06
N ALA A 78 -11.59 -11.96 -22.87
CA ALA A 78 -12.50 -11.87 -24.00
C ALA A 78 -13.93 -11.54 -23.57
N ALA A 79 -14.35 -12.00 -22.38
CA ALA A 79 -15.63 -11.65 -21.77
C ALA A 79 -15.67 -10.25 -21.13
N GLY A 80 -14.56 -9.50 -21.15
CA GLY A 80 -14.47 -8.15 -20.62
C GLY A 80 -13.90 -8.05 -19.19
N LEU A 81 -13.21 -9.07 -18.70
CA LEU A 81 -12.49 -8.98 -17.42
C LEU A 81 -11.31 -7.99 -17.55
N GLU A 82 -11.44 -6.83 -16.91
CA GLU A 82 -10.33 -5.91 -16.70
C GLU A 82 -9.63 -6.22 -15.37
N LEU A 83 -8.33 -6.52 -15.46
CA LEU A 83 -7.51 -6.76 -14.27
C LEU A 83 -7.10 -5.41 -13.67
N PRO A 84 -7.47 -5.12 -12.40
CA PRO A 84 -7.07 -3.88 -11.75
C PRO A 84 -5.55 -3.83 -11.54
N GLU A 85 -5.00 -2.63 -11.38
CA GLU A 85 -3.57 -2.46 -11.09
C GLU A 85 -3.17 -3.25 -9.84
N CYS A 86 -2.18 -4.11 -10.00
CA CYS A 86 -1.59 -4.84 -8.89
C CYS A 86 -0.74 -3.91 -8.03
N PRO A 87 -0.75 -4.06 -6.70
CA PRO A 87 0.28 -3.46 -5.85
C PRO A 87 1.69 -3.87 -6.33
N PRO A 88 2.71 -3.03 -6.10
CA PRO A 88 4.04 -3.24 -6.66
C PRO A 88 4.60 -4.61 -6.29
N GLY A 89 4.96 -5.38 -7.33
CA GLY A 89 5.59 -6.70 -7.21
C GLY A 89 4.63 -7.89 -7.20
N GLY A 90 3.31 -7.67 -7.24
CA GLY A 90 2.33 -8.76 -7.31
C GLY A 90 1.66 -8.92 -8.67
N ARG A 91 1.01 -10.07 -8.88
CA ARG A 91 0.19 -10.35 -10.07
C ARG A 91 -1.04 -11.17 -9.73
N PHE A 92 -2.13 -10.92 -10.45
CA PHE A 92 -3.32 -11.76 -10.39
C PHE A 92 -3.16 -12.95 -11.34
N GLU A 93 -3.35 -14.16 -10.84
CA GLU A 93 -3.28 -15.41 -11.60
C GLU A 93 -4.59 -16.18 -11.45
N LEU A 94 -4.96 -16.96 -12.47
CA LEU A 94 -6.06 -17.91 -12.37
C LEU A 94 -5.52 -19.25 -11.90
N GLU A 95 -5.93 -19.70 -10.72
CA GLU A 95 -5.54 -20.97 -10.13
C GLU A 95 -6.80 -21.77 -9.75
N ASN A 96 -6.91 -23.01 -10.25
CA ASN A 96 -8.08 -23.87 -10.01
C ASN A 96 -9.44 -23.18 -10.31
N GLY A 97 -9.43 -22.29 -11.31
CA GLY A 97 -10.60 -21.49 -11.70
C GLY A 97 -11.10 -20.53 -10.62
N ARG A 98 -10.17 -19.99 -9.83
CA ARG A 98 -10.35 -18.79 -9.01
C ARG A 98 -9.19 -17.84 -9.28
N ILE A 99 -9.44 -16.55 -9.22
CA ILE A 99 -8.36 -15.58 -9.30
C ILE A 99 -7.72 -15.46 -7.92
N VAL A 100 -6.39 -15.60 -7.88
CA VAL A 100 -5.53 -15.47 -6.72
C VAL A 100 -4.51 -14.35 -6.95
N TYR A 101 -4.08 -13.71 -5.87
CA TYR A 101 -3.02 -12.70 -5.93
C TYR A 101 -1.71 -13.34 -5.49
N ARG A 102 -0.73 -13.41 -6.40
CA ARG A 102 0.63 -13.82 -6.10
C ARG A 102 1.46 -12.57 -5.84
N GLY A 103 1.72 -12.28 -4.57
CA GLY A 103 2.59 -11.16 -4.18
C GLY A 103 4.07 -11.43 -4.49
N PRO A 104 4.94 -10.40 -4.35
CA PRO A 104 6.38 -10.54 -4.56
C PRO A 104 7.04 -11.53 -3.58
N GLU A 105 6.37 -11.85 -2.47
CA GLU A 105 6.85 -12.80 -1.46
C GLU A 105 6.36 -14.25 -1.67
N GLY A 106 5.61 -14.54 -2.74
CA GLY A 106 5.23 -15.92 -3.08
C GLY A 106 4.39 -16.64 -2.03
N ARG A 107 3.54 -15.91 -1.28
CA ARG A 107 2.57 -16.47 -0.33
C ARG A 107 1.17 -15.94 -0.56
#